data_AF-A0A8S3ITD3-F1
#
_entry.id   AF-A0A8S3ITD3-F1
#
_cell.length_a   1.000
_cell.length_b   1.000
_cell.length_c   1.000
_cell.angle_alpha   90.00
_cell.angle_beta   90.00
_cell.angle_gamma   90.00
#
_symmetry.space_group_name_H-M   'P 1'
#
loop_
_entity.id
_entity.type
_entity.pdbx_description
1 polymer ?
#
loop_
_entity_poly.entity_id
_entity_poly.type
_entity_poly.pdbx_seq_one_letter_code
_entity_poly.pdbx_strand_id
1 'polypeptide(L)'
;EVDLDLGNYERFLDVTLHRDNNITTGKIYQYVIDKERRGDYLGKTVQVVPHITDAIQEWVERVARISVDEDKSEPDLCIIELGGTIGDIESMSFVEAFRQFQFRVKKENFCLVHVSLVPQPNSTKEHKTKPTQHSVKELRGYGLTPDL
;
A
#
# COMPACT_ATOMS: atom_id res chain seq x y z
N GLU A 1 -11.34 10.89 -12.04
CA GLU A 1 -11.76 9.48 -12.00
C GLU A 1 -10.95 8.78 -10.92
N VAL A 2 -11.64 8.06 -10.03
CA VAL A 2 -11.05 7.35 -8.88
C VAL A 2 -11.61 5.93 -8.86
N ASP A 3 -10.94 5.03 -8.13
CA ASP A 3 -11.36 3.64 -8.01
C ASP A 3 -12.74 3.53 -7.36
N LEU A 4 -13.49 2.49 -7.72
CA LEU A 4 -14.79 2.17 -7.13
C LEU A 4 -14.66 1.87 -5.64
N ASP A 5 -13.55 1.26 -5.23
CA ASP A 5 -13.34 0.84 -3.84
C ASP A 5 -13.23 2.02 -2.86
N LEU A 6 -12.80 3.20 -3.33
CA LEU A 6 -12.77 4.42 -2.52
C LEU A 6 -14.17 4.83 -2.02
N GLY A 7 -15.20 4.59 -2.83
CA GLY A 7 -16.59 4.89 -2.43
C GLY A 7 -17.08 4.02 -1.27
N ASN A 8 -16.45 2.88 -1.01
CA ASN A 8 -16.76 2.08 0.18
C ASN A 8 -16.22 2.79 1.44
N TYR A 9 -14.99 3.29 1.41
CA TYR A 9 -14.40 4.01 2.54
C TYR A 9 -15.20 5.27 2.89
N GLU A 10 -15.56 6.08 1.89
CA GLU A 10 -16.39 7.28 2.10
C GLU A 10 -17.74 6.91 2.75
N ARG A 11 -18.38 5.83 2.29
CA ARG A 11 -19.68 5.39 2.83
C ARG A 11 -19.58 4.87 4.26
N PHE A 12 -18.53 4.12 4.59
CA PHE A 12 -18.42 3.46 5.89
C PHE A 12 -17.80 4.35 6.98
N LEU A 13 -16.96 5.31 6.59
CA LEU A 13 -16.22 6.16 7.53
C LEU A 13 -16.76 7.60 7.62
N ASP A 14 -17.73 7.97 6.78
CA ASP A 14 -18.29 9.34 6.72
C ASP A 14 -17.23 10.42 6.43
N VAL A 15 -16.26 10.08 5.58
CA VAL A 15 -15.14 10.95 5.17
C VAL A 15 -15.28 11.35 3.70
N THR A 16 -14.63 12.46 3.32
CA THR A 16 -14.52 12.86 1.90
C THR A 16 -13.10 12.68 1.40
N LEU A 17 -12.89 11.72 0.50
CA LEU A 17 -11.60 11.40 -0.05
C LEU A 17 -11.28 12.26 -1.28
N HIS A 18 -9.99 12.43 -1.52
CA HIS A 18 -9.45 13.29 -2.57
C HIS A 18 -8.72 12.44 -3.62
N ARG A 19 -8.43 13.04 -4.78
CA ARG A 19 -7.71 12.39 -5.90
C ARG A 19 -6.36 11.76 -5.53
N ASP A 20 -5.73 12.24 -4.46
CA ASP A 20 -4.41 11.81 -4.01
C ASP A 20 -4.49 10.60 -3.05
N ASN A 21 -5.68 10.29 -2.51
CA ASN A 21 -5.92 9.05 -1.74
C ASN A 21 -5.94 7.81 -2.65
N ASN A 22 -6.14 7.99 -3.96
CA ASN A 22 -5.95 6.93 -4.95
C ASN A 22 -4.52 6.96 -5.49
N ILE A 23 -3.68 6.03 -5.05
CA ILE A 23 -2.33 5.83 -5.59
C ILE A 23 -2.34 4.68 -6.60
N THR A 24 -1.74 4.91 -7.77
CA THR A 24 -1.59 3.86 -8.80
C THR A 24 -0.15 3.80 -9.27
N THR A 25 0.27 2.65 -9.78
CA THR A 25 1.60 2.47 -10.41
C THR A 25 1.85 3.55 -11.47
N GLY A 26 0.87 3.81 -12.34
CA GLY A 26 0.99 4.87 -13.35
C GLY A 26 1.24 6.26 -12.77
N LYS A 27 0.55 6.64 -11.67
CA LYS A 27 0.78 7.93 -11.01
C LYS A 27 2.19 8.06 -10.45
N ILE A 28 2.70 7.02 -9.79
CA ILE A 28 4.05 7.04 -9.21
C ILE A 28 5.13 7.08 -10.28
N TYR A 29 5.01 6.25 -11.32
CA TYR A 29 5.96 6.25 -12.42
C TYR A 29 5.96 7.60 -13.15
N GLN A 30 4.79 8.17 -13.42
CA GLN A 30 4.70 9.50 -14.03
C GLN A 30 5.38 10.57 -13.16
N TYR A 31 5.11 10.55 -11.84
CA TYR A 31 5.73 11.47 -10.88
C TYR A 31 7.26 11.40 -10.88
N VAL A 32 7.81 10.18 -10.88
CA VAL A 32 9.26 9.96 -10.90
C VAL A 32 9.88 10.35 -12.25
N ILE A 33 9.25 10.02 -13.37
CA ILE A 33 9.70 10.41 -14.71
C ILE A 33 9.72 11.95 -14.84
N ASP A 34 8.71 12.64 -14.30
CA ASP A 34 8.66 14.10 -14.33
C ASP A 34 9.75 14.73 -13.45
N LYS A 35 10.05 14.14 -12.28
CA LYS A 35 11.20 14.53 -11.44
C LYS A 35 12.53 14.35 -12.16
N GLU A 36 12.71 13.22 -12.85
CA GLU A 36 13.91 12.92 -13.62
C GLU A 36 14.14 13.94 -14.74
N ARG A 37 13.10 14.25 -15.52
CA ARG A 37 13.19 15.23 -16.62
C ARG A 37 13.50 16.65 -16.15
N ARG A 38 13.09 17.03 -14.94
CA ARG A 38 13.45 18.31 -14.33
C ARG A 38 14.89 18.36 -13.81
N GLY A 39 15.54 17.21 -13.67
CA GLY A 39 16.89 17.11 -13.11
C GLY A 39 16.92 16.98 -11.58
N ASP A 40 15.79 16.64 -10.94
CA ASP A 40 15.67 16.56 -9.48
C ASP A 40 16.58 15.47 -8.88
N TYR A 41 16.98 14.47 -9.68
CA TYR A 41 17.91 13.40 -9.30
C TYR A 41 19.39 13.69 -9.65
N LEU A 42 19.73 14.93 -10.00
CA LEU A 42 21.10 15.40 -10.26
C LEU A 42 21.85 14.58 -11.34
N GLY A 43 21.12 14.08 -12.34
CA GLY A 43 21.67 13.28 -13.44
C GLY A 43 22.08 11.85 -13.05
N LYS A 44 21.76 11.40 -11.83
CA LYS A 44 21.95 10.00 -11.41
C LYS A 44 20.90 9.11 -12.07
N THR A 45 21.26 7.85 -12.31
CA THR A 45 20.33 6.84 -12.82
C THR A 45 19.20 6.57 -11.83
N VAL A 46 17.97 6.76 -12.29
CA VAL A 46 16.76 6.41 -11.54
C VAL A 46 16.51 4.90 -11.64
N GLN A 47 16.08 4.30 -10.53
CA GLN A 47 15.87 2.87 -10.36
C GLN A 47 14.61 2.62 -9.53
N VAL A 48 14.04 1.42 -9.60
CA VAL A 48 12.86 1.05 -8.78
C VAL A 48 13.17 1.20 -7.29
N VAL A 49 14.29 0.65 -6.83
CA VAL A 49 14.81 0.89 -5.49
C VAL A 49 16.05 1.79 -5.60
N PRO A 50 16.13 2.92 -4.88
CA PRO A 50 15.13 3.42 -3.93
C PRO A 50 14.09 4.38 -4.55
N HIS A 51 14.26 4.86 -5.78
CA HIS A 51 13.53 6.06 -6.24
C HIS A 51 12.01 5.89 -6.35
N ILE A 52 11.52 4.71 -6.80
CA ILE A 52 10.08 4.43 -6.84
C ILE A 52 9.57 4.14 -5.42
N THR A 53 10.32 3.38 -4.62
CA THR A 53 9.93 3.05 -3.24
C THR A 53 9.90 4.28 -2.33
N ASP A 54 10.82 5.23 -2.53
CA ASP A 54 10.86 6.51 -1.82
C ASP A 54 9.68 7.38 -2.24
N ALA A 55 9.36 7.43 -3.54
CA ALA A 55 8.21 8.19 -4.03
C ALA A 55 6.88 7.67 -3.46
N ILE A 56 6.73 6.35 -3.29
CA ILE A 56 5.57 5.75 -2.62
C ILE A 56 5.51 6.17 -1.15
N GLN A 57 6.62 6.06 -0.42
CA GLN A 57 6.70 6.44 1.00
C GLN A 57 6.41 7.94 1.20
N GLU A 58 7.03 8.82 0.40
CA GLU A 58 6.77 10.27 0.40
C GLU A 58 5.30 10.59 0.12
N TRP A 59 4.66 9.86 -0.79
CA TRP A 59 3.25 10.04 -1.11
C TRP A 59 2.36 9.70 0.07
N VAL A 60 2.58 8.53 0.68
CA VAL A 60 1.81 8.06 1.83
C VAL A 60 1.96 9.01 3.01
N GLU A 61 3.18 9.41 3.37
CA GLU A 61 3.41 10.34 4.49
C GLU A 61 2.73 11.68 4.27
N ARG A 62 2.76 12.21 3.05
CA ARG A 62 2.10 13.48 2.73
C ARG A 62 0.59 13.37 2.84
N VAL A 63 -0.01 12.33 2.25
CA VAL A 63 -1.47 12.17 2.20
C VAL A 63 -2.04 11.82 3.57
N ALA A 64 -1.32 11.05 4.38
CA ALA A 64 -1.74 10.67 5.73
C ALA A 64 -1.96 11.87 6.67
N ARG A 65 -1.30 13.01 6.40
CA ARG A 65 -1.43 14.24 7.21
C ARG A 65 -2.52 15.20 6.72
N ILE A 66 -3.15 14.90 5.58
CA ILE A 66 -4.20 15.74 5.02
C ILE A 66 -5.53 15.27 5.60
N SER A 67 -6.25 16.17 6.27
CA SER A 67 -7.60 15.88 6.79
C SER A 67 -8.52 15.42 5.67
N VAL A 68 -9.27 14.35 5.96
CA VAL A 68 -10.42 13.88 5.15
C VAL A 68 -11.75 14.16 5.84
N ASP A 69 -11.71 14.70 7.06
CA ASP A 69 -12.84 15.12 7.88
C ASP A 69 -13.15 16.61 7.73
N GLU A 70 -14.39 16.98 8.07
CA GLU A 70 -14.88 18.37 8.00
C GLU A 70 -14.17 19.31 8.98
N ASP A 71 -13.69 18.79 10.11
CA ASP A 71 -13.06 19.57 11.18
C ASP A 71 -11.62 20.03 10.83
N LYS A 72 -11.07 19.50 9.74
CA LYS A 72 -9.73 19.81 9.19
C LYS A 72 -8.58 19.46 10.13
N SER A 73 -8.79 18.55 11.07
CA SER A 73 -7.75 18.06 11.96
C SER A 73 -6.79 17.09 11.25
N GLU A 74 -5.54 17.02 11.71
CA GLU A 74 -4.60 16.03 11.18
C GLU A 74 -5.05 14.63 11.66
N PRO A 75 -5.20 13.64 10.76
CA PRO A 75 -5.66 12.30 11.16
C PRO A 75 -4.67 11.57 12.07
N ASP A 76 -5.19 10.88 13.08
CA ASP A 76 -4.36 10.05 13.98
C ASP A 76 -3.93 8.72 13.34
N LEU A 77 -4.72 8.20 12.40
CA LEU A 77 -4.50 6.91 11.75
C LEU A 77 -4.81 6.98 10.25
N CYS A 78 -3.93 6.37 9.44
CA CYS A 78 -4.13 6.22 8.01
C CYS A 78 -4.31 4.74 7.65
N ILE A 79 -5.45 4.40 7.07
CA ILE A 79 -5.70 3.05 6.53
C ILE A 79 -5.16 3.02 5.10
N ILE A 80 -4.29 2.06 4.83
CA ILE A 80 -3.69 1.85 3.52
C ILE A 80 -4.14 0.49 3.00
N GLU A 81 -4.87 0.49 1.89
CA GLU A 81 -5.18 -0.72 1.15
C GLU A 81 -4.18 -0.88 0.00
N LEU A 82 -3.42 -1.97 0.05
CA LEU A 82 -2.68 -2.44 -1.12
C LEU A 82 -3.57 -3.40 -1.90
N GLY A 83 -4.21 -2.89 -2.95
CA GLY A 83 -5.00 -3.70 -3.87
C GLY A 83 -4.15 -4.75 -4.62
N GLY A 84 -4.83 -5.68 -5.29
CA GLY A 84 -4.19 -6.81 -5.97
C GLY A 84 -3.89 -7.98 -5.04
N THR A 85 -2.85 -8.76 -5.36
CA THR A 85 -2.47 -9.94 -4.58
C THR A 85 -0.99 -9.90 -4.21
N ILE A 86 -0.62 -10.48 -3.08
CA ILE A 86 0.79 -10.69 -2.77
C ILE A 86 1.38 -11.78 -3.67
N GLY A 87 2.53 -11.50 -4.28
CA GLY A 87 3.27 -12.44 -5.13
C GLY A 87 3.20 -12.12 -6.64
N ASP A 88 2.33 -11.19 -7.03
CA ASP A 88 2.29 -10.65 -8.39
C ASP A 88 3.45 -9.66 -8.65
N ILE A 89 3.72 -9.37 -9.92
CA ILE A 89 4.85 -8.52 -10.33
C ILE A 89 4.53 -7.05 -10.04
N GLU A 90 3.26 -6.70 -10.16
CA GLU A 90 2.70 -5.36 -10.03
C GLU A 90 2.87 -4.82 -8.60
N SER A 91 2.64 -5.65 -7.57
CA SER A 91 2.74 -5.24 -6.16
C SER A 91 4.18 -5.20 -5.63
N MET A 92 5.17 -5.81 -6.31
CA MET A 92 6.54 -5.95 -5.79
C MET A 92 7.14 -4.61 -5.36
N SER A 93 6.92 -3.55 -6.13
CA SER A 93 7.44 -2.21 -5.81
C SER A 93 6.78 -1.61 -4.56
N PHE A 94 5.48 -1.84 -4.35
CA PHE A 94 4.76 -1.38 -3.17
C PHE A 94 5.12 -2.18 -1.92
N VAL A 95 5.21 -3.52 -2.05
CA VAL A 95 5.62 -4.40 -0.94
C VAL A 95 7.01 -4.01 -0.45
N GLU A 96 7.97 -3.77 -1.35
CA GLU A 96 9.31 -3.32 -0.96
C GLU A 96 9.28 -1.91 -0.34
N ALA A 97 8.44 -1.00 -0.84
CA ALA A 97 8.26 0.32 -0.24
C ALA A 97 7.76 0.22 1.20
N PHE A 98 6.73 -0.58 1.47
CA PHE A 98 6.20 -0.78 2.82
C PHE A 98 7.15 -1.57 3.73
N ARG A 99 7.95 -2.49 3.17
CA ARG A 99 9.02 -3.17 3.89
C ARG A 99 10.04 -2.18 4.44
N GLN A 100 10.40 -1.14 3.69
CA GLN A 100 11.28 -0.07 4.17
C GLN A 100 10.54 0.87 5.13
N PHE A 101 9.29 1.21 4.81
CA PHE A 101 8.46 2.14 5.56
C PHE A 101 8.27 1.75 7.03
N GLN A 102 8.05 0.47 7.33
CA GLN A 102 7.87 -0.01 8.71
C GLN A 102 9.05 0.37 9.64
N PHE A 103 10.27 0.44 9.10
CA PHE A 103 11.45 0.85 9.86
C PHE A 103 11.53 2.37 10.01
N ARG A 104 11.04 3.12 9.02
CA ARG A 104 11.04 4.58 8.99
C ARG A 104 10.07 5.16 10.03
N VAL A 105 8.85 4.61 10.11
CA VAL A 105 7.82 5.09 11.05
C VAL A 105 7.92 4.45 12.44
N LYS A 106 8.77 3.42 12.59
CA LYS A 106 8.91 2.55 13.76
C LYS A 106 7.74 1.59 13.96
N LYS A 107 8.01 0.51 14.68
CA LYS A 107 7.09 -0.62 14.86
C LYS A 107 5.78 -0.22 15.55
N GLU A 108 5.83 0.70 16.50
CA GLU A 108 4.65 1.17 17.23
C GLU A 108 3.65 1.96 16.38
N ASN A 109 4.07 2.45 15.21
CA ASN A 109 3.25 3.27 14.30
C ASN A 109 2.91 2.52 12.99
N PHE A 110 3.09 1.21 12.96
CA PHE A 110 2.81 0.38 11.79
C PHE A 110 2.12 -0.92 12.21
N CYS A 111 1.01 -1.25 11.56
CA CYS A 111 0.26 -2.48 11.76
C CYS A 111 -0.04 -3.09 10.39
N LEU A 112 0.24 -4.38 10.22
CA LEU A 112 0.00 -5.10 8.97
C LEU A 112 -1.13 -6.11 9.13
N VAL A 113 -2.19 -5.93 8.34
CA VAL A 113 -3.31 -6.88 8.23
C VAL A 113 -3.19 -7.66 6.93
N HIS A 114 -3.16 -8.99 6.99
CA HIS A 114 -3.10 -9.85 5.80
C HIS A 114 -4.40 -10.62 5.61
N VAL A 115 -5.22 -10.17 4.65
CA VAL A 115 -6.48 -10.82 4.31
C VAL A 115 -6.21 -12.05 3.45
N SER A 116 -6.68 -13.22 3.91
CA SER A 116 -6.51 -14.48 3.20
C SER A 116 -7.81 -15.27 3.06
N LEU A 117 -7.92 -16.04 1.97
CA LEU A 117 -9.05 -16.94 1.72
C LEU A 117 -8.77 -18.34 2.27
N VAL A 118 -9.67 -18.85 3.10
CA VAL A 118 -9.70 -20.26 3.54
C VAL A 118 -10.80 -21.00 2.78
N PRO A 119 -10.49 -21.65 1.64
CA PRO A 119 -11.50 -22.30 0.82
C PRO A 119 -12.06 -23.57 1.48
N GLN A 120 -13.30 -23.90 1.15
CA GLN A 120 -13.97 -25.14 1.53
C GLN A 120 -14.55 -25.81 0.27
N PRO A 121 -13.82 -26.72 -0.39
CA PRO A 121 -14.30 -27.37 -1.61
C PRO A 121 -15.54 -28.23 -1.32
N ASN A 122 -16.59 -28.07 -2.12
CA ASN A 122 -17.87 -28.80 -1.95
C ASN A 122 -17.70 -30.33 -1.93
N SER A 123 -16.71 -30.86 -2.63
CA SER A 123 -16.39 -32.30 -2.68
C SER A 123 -15.94 -32.86 -1.34
N THR A 124 -15.26 -32.05 -0.53
CA THR A 124 -14.71 -32.48 0.77
C THR A 124 -15.48 -31.90 1.95
N LYS A 125 -16.13 -30.73 1.77
CA LYS A 125 -16.75 -29.93 2.84
C LYS A 125 -15.81 -29.60 4.00
N GLU A 126 -14.50 -29.65 3.78
CA GLU A 126 -13.48 -29.35 4.76
C GLU A 126 -12.78 -28.03 4.44
N HIS A 127 -12.56 -27.20 5.45
CA HIS A 127 -11.77 -25.98 5.33
C HIS A 127 -10.30 -26.33 5.07
N LYS A 128 -9.71 -25.73 4.03
CA LYS A 128 -8.32 -25.96 3.64
C LYS A 128 -7.50 -24.70 3.90
N THR A 129 -6.63 -24.76 4.91
CA THR A 129 -5.81 -23.62 5.36
C THR A 129 -4.45 -23.50 4.64
N LYS A 130 -4.08 -24.47 3.80
CA LYS A 130 -2.81 -24.45 3.05
C LYS A 130 -2.61 -23.15 2.24
N PRO A 131 -3.60 -22.62 1.50
CA PRO A 131 -3.43 -21.36 0.77
C PRO A 131 -3.00 -20.20 1.67
N THR A 132 -3.63 -20.01 2.82
CA THR A 132 -3.23 -19.00 3.83
C THR A 132 -1.81 -19.22 4.32
N GLN A 133 -1.41 -20.47 4.60
CA GLN A 133 -0.04 -20.76 5.05
C GLN A 133 1.02 -20.38 4.00
N HIS A 134 0.72 -20.63 2.72
CA HIS A 134 1.61 -20.27 1.61
C HIS A 134 1.67 -18.75 1.42
N SER A 135 0.55 -18.03 1.47
CA SER A 135 0.56 -16.58 1.30
C SER A 135 1.28 -15.86 2.45
N VAL A 136 1.12 -16.33 3.70
CA VAL A 136 1.88 -15.80 4.86
C VAL A 136 3.38 -16.11 4.74
N LYS A 137 3.76 -17.25 4.17
CA LYS A 137 5.17 -17.56 3.91
C LYS A 137 5.76 -16.60 2.87
N GLU A 138 5.01 -16.31 1.81
CA GLU A 138 5.42 -15.42 0.73
C GLU A 138 5.56 -13.97 1.21
N LEU A 139 4.56 -13.44 1.92
CA LEU A 139 4.59 -12.12 2.54
C LEU A 139 5.82 -11.94 3.45
N ARG A 140 6.12 -12.95 4.29
CA ARG A 140 7.33 -12.96 5.13
C ARG A 140 8.62 -13.04 4.32
N GLY A 141 8.60 -13.73 3.18
CA GLY A 141 9.70 -13.76 2.23
C GLY A 141 10.05 -12.37 1.69
N TYR A 142 9.06 -11.49 1.59
CA TYR A 142 9.25 -10.08 1.24
C TYR A 142 9.57 -9.16 2.44
N GLY A 143 9.77 -9.72 3.63
CA GLY A 143 10.18 -8.95 4.82
C GLY A 143 9.04 -8.24 5.54
N LEU A 144 7.79 -8.63 5.29
CA LEU A 144 6.61 -8.15 6.00
C LEU A 144 6.02 -9.29 6.85
N THR A 145 5.70 -9.01 8.11
CA THR A 145 5.08 -9.99 9.02
C THR A 145 3.70 -9.51 9.41
N PRO A 146 2.63 -10.28 9.17
CA PRO A 146 1.28 -9.86 9.53
C PRO A 146 1.11 -9.85 11.05
N ASP A 147 0.50 -8.79 11.56
CA ASP A 147 0.04 -8.68 12.94
C ASP A 147 -1.34 -9.31 13.11
N LEU A 148 -2.17 -9.23 12.06
CA LEU A 148 -3.52 -9.82 11.95
C LEU A 148 -3.69 -10.62 10.65
#